data_AF-A0A7S1A7M2-F1
#
_entry.id   AF-A0A7S1A7M2-F1
#
_cell.length_a   1.000
_cell.length_b   1.000
_cell.length_c   1.000
_cell.angle_alpha   90.00
_cell.angle_beta   90.00
_cell.angle_gamma   90.00
#
_symmetry.space_group_name_H-M   'P 1'
#
loop_
_entity.id
_entity.type
_entity.pdbx_description
1 polymer ?
#
loop_
_entity_poly.entity_id
_entity_poly.type
_entity_poly.pdbx_seq_one_letter_code
_entity_poly.pdbx_strand_id
1 'polypeptide(L)'
;TNSAGSGLADLDRSHKEWVAESDPTKLQSVGTRQAECQWQRDKSTPSQTAVARGQGLAGCGDSIRKFKSLLEGQVKPDATQRHCGGHFPPVSHVAMAFEAKRVTCSGRPEEQCDAGLSDMVDSVLLSCHAESSRRMPSSEDVLAKLGSHDREMILTWLIQACDRMRFHESIFFSTVLMLDRYCAAVRETLSMDGMQKVLMAVMCTVMKTCTVTDEMTVPLRDQLLHLGRHQLAFDDILRMEHRVLQTL
;
A
#
# COMPACT_ATOMS: atom_id res chain seq x y z
N THR A 1 -56.81 8.85 -18.25
CA THR A 1 -56.71 7.37 -18.24
C THR A 1 -55.36 6.99 -18.83
N ASN A 2 -54.67 6.01 -18.22
CA ASN A 2 -53.29 5.53 -18.44
C ASN A 2 -52.25 6.40 -17.71
N SER A 3 -51.75 6.06 -16.51
CA SER A 3 -51.13 4.82 -15.98
C SER A 3 -49.73 4.55 -16.55
N ALA A 4 -48.71 5.08 -15.87
CA ALA A 4 -47.31 4.66 -15.98
C ALA A 4 -46.59 5.01 -14.68
N GLY A 5 -46.76 4.16 -13.67
CA GLY A 5 -45.95 4.13 -12.46
C GLY A 5 -45.73 2.68 -12.11
N SER A 6 -44.46 2.25 -12.05
CA SER A 6 -43.91 1.07 -11.34
C SER A 6 -42.56 0.71 -11.97
N GLY A 7 -41.47 1.18 -11.37
CA GLY A 7 -40.12 0.84 -11.82
C GLY A 7 -39.04 1.15 -10.80
N LEU A 8 -39.38 1.14 -9.50
CA LEU A 8 -38.46 1.52 -8.42
C LEU A 8 -38.68 0.68 -7.15
N ALA A 9 -38.87 -0.64 -7.31
CA ALA A 9 -39.04 -1.56 -6.18
C ALA A 9 -38.17 -2.83 -6.25
N ASP A 10 -37.29 -2.98 -7.25
CA ASP A 10 -36.56 -4.23 -7.49
C ASP A 10 -35.08 -4.22 -7.04
N LEU A 11 -34.58 -3.12 -6.45
CA LEU A 11 -33.19 -3.04 -5.95
C LEU A 11 -33.03 -3.38 -4.46
N ASP A 12 -34.13 -3.53 -3.71
CA ASP A 12 -34.08 -3.78 -2.25
C ASP A 12 -34.16 -5.27 -1.87
N ARG A 13 -34.28 -6.17 -2.86
CA ARG A 13 -34.41 -7.63 -2.62
C ARG A 13 -33.07 -8.38 -2.61
N SER A 14 -32.04 -7.91 -3.34
CA SER A 14 -30.74 -8.60 -3.39
C SER A 14 -29.83 -8.36 -2.17
N HIS A 15 -30.10 -7.35 -1.34
CA HIS A 15 -29.27 -7.07 -0.15
C HIS A 15 -29.65 -7.90 1.08
N LYS A 16 -30.79 -8.63 1.04
CA LYS A 16 -31.25 -9.48 2.16
C LYS A 16 -30.86 -10.95 2.02
N GLU A 17 -30.37 -11.39 0.86
CA GLU A 17 -30.02 -12.79 0.63
C GLU A 17 -28.57 -13.12 1.07
N TRP A 18 -27.70 -12.11 1.23
CA TRP A 18 -26.32 -12.30 1.71
C TRP A 18 -26.16 -12.39 3.23
N VAL A 19 -27.23 -12.18 4.01
CA VAL A 19 -27.18 -12.18 5.49
C VAL A 19 -27.65 -13.50 6.10
N ALA A 20 -28.18 -14.44 5.30
CA ALA A 20 -28.75 -15.69 5.80
C ALA A 20 -27.82 -16.93 5.70
N GLU A 21 -26.65 -16.82 5.06
CA GLU A 21 -25.75 -17.95 4.84
C GLU A 21 -24.41 -17.76 5.58
N SER A 22 -24.48 -17.63 6.90
CA SER A 22 -23.29 -17.62 7.76
C SER A 22 -23.59 -18.41 9.02
N ASP A 23 -23.70 -19.73 8.86
CA ASP A 23 -23.72 -20.70 9.96
C ASP A 23 -22.27 -20.91 10.44
N PRO A 24 -21.86 -20.39 11.62
CA PRO A 24 -20.47 -20.43 12.09
C PRO A 24 -20.07 -21.80 12.64
N THR A 25 -20.94 -22.82 12.54
CA THR A 25 -20.75 -24.11 13.22
C THR A 25 -20.19 -25.23 12.34
N LYS A 26 -19.92 -24.98 11.06
CA LYS A 26 -19.49 -26.02 10.09
C LYS A 26 -18.18 -25.74 9.34
N LEU A 27 -17.12 -25.35 10.04
CA LEU A 27 -15.76 -25.46 9.51
C LEU A 27 -14.78 -25.88 10.62
N GLN A 28 -14.78 -27.17 10.94
CA GLN A 28 -13.63 -27.82 11.58
C GLN A 28 -12.84 -28.62 10.53
N SER A 29 -11.51 -28.48 10.62
CA SER A 29 -10.45 -29.30 10.01
C SER A 29 -9.89 -28.88 8.64
N VAL A 30 -9.32 -27.67 8.56
CA VAL A 30 -8.08 -27.48 7.79
C VAL A 30 -7.11 -26.70 8.68
N GLY A 31 -5.99 -27.32 9.04
CA GLY A 31 -5.03 -26.79 10.00
C GLY A 31 -4.26 -25.58 9.47
N THR A 32 -4.86 -24.39 9.57
CA THR A 32 -4.12 -23.12 9.49
C THR A 32 -3.41 -22.89 10.81
N ARG A 33 -2.09 -23.08 10.83
CA ARG A 33 -1.24 -22.62 11.93
C ARG A 33 -1.30 -21.10 11.95
N GLN A 34 -2.10 -20.56 12.86
CA GLN A 34 -2.24 -19.15 13.14
C GLN A 34 -0.91 -18.64 13.71
N ALA A 35 -0.06 -18.07 12.84
CA ALA A 35 1.07 -17.28 13.28
C ALA A 35 0.52 -15.97 13.86
N GLU A 36 0.27 -15.94 15.17
CA GLU A 36 0.03 -14.72 15.92
C GLU A 36 1.27 -13.83 15.82
N CYS A 37 1.21 -12.80 14.96
CA CYS A 37 2.22 -11.75 14.93
C CYS A 37 2.23 -11.03 16.28
N GLN A 38 3.35 -11.17 16.99
CA GLN A 38 3.63 -10.79 18.38
C GLN A 38 3.78 -9.27 18.59
N TRP A 39 3.25 -8.42 17.71
CA TRP A 39 3.43 -6.96 17.73
C TRP A 39 2.77 -6.27 18.95
N GLN A 40 2.03 -7.02 19.77
CA GLN A 40 1.21 -6.48 20.86
C GLN A 40 1.52 -7.05 22.25
N ARG A 41 2.59 -7.84 22.43
CA ARG A 41 2.84 -8.53 23.71
C ARG A 41 3.82 -7.83 24.67
N ASP A 42 3.89 -6.49 24.68
CA ASP A 42 4.63 -5.76 25.72
C ASP A 42 3.77 -4.63 26.34
N LYS A 43 2.74 -5.04 27.08
CA LYS A 43 2.14 -4.21 28.14
C LYS A 43 1.76 -5.10 29.33
N SER A 44 2.75 -5.67 29.99
CA SER A 44 2.58 -6.19 31.36
C SER A 44 3.93 -6.31 32.06
N THR A 45 4.04 -5.56 33.15
CA THR A 45 4.94 -5.64 34.33
C THR A 45 5.89 -6.85 34.42
N PRO A 46 7.14 -6.66 34.90
CA PRO A 46 8.09 -7.76 35.01
C PRO A 46 7.70 -8.67 36.19
N SER A 47 7.34 -9.90 35.90
CA SER A 47 7.44 -10.99 36.88
C SER A 47 8.39 -12.05 36.33
N GLN A 48 9.39 -12.33 37.16
CA GLN A 48 10.45 -13.30 36.91
C GLN A 48 9.89 -14.73 36.72
N THR A 49 10.77 -15.59 36.20
CA THR A 49 10.70 -17.06 36.08
C THR A 49 9.79 -17.65 35.00
N ALA A 50 10.40 -18.12 33.91
CA ALA A 50 10.42 -19.56 33.56
C ALA A 50 11.24 -19.85 32.29
N VAL A 51 11.88 -21.01 32.32
CA VAL A 51 12.76 -21.62 31.32
C VAL A 51 11.96 -22.44 30.29
N ALA A 52 12.50 -22.52 29.05
CA ALA A 52 12.16 -23.43 27.94
C ALA A 52 10.84 -23.11 27.17
N ARG A 53 10.73 -23.22 25.84
CA ARG A 53 11.36 -24.13 24.86
C ARG A 53 11.29 -23.47 23.48
N GLY A 54 12.40 -23.44 22.74
CA GLY A 54 12.41 -23.01 21.35
C GLY A 54 12.01 -24.14 20.40
N GLN A 55 11.13 -23.84 19.44
CA GLN A 55 10.99 -24.50 18.13
C GLN A 55 9.80 -23.86 17.39
N GLY A 56 10.05 -23.08 16.33
CA GLY A 56 8.97 -22.55 15.49
C GLY A 56 9.26 -21.33 14.61
N LEU A 57 10.43 -21.24 13.96
CA LEU A 57 10.74 -20.09 13.06
C LEU A 57 11.22 -20.51 11.65
N ALA A 58 11.04 -21.76 11.24
CA ALA A 58 11.65 -22.27 10.00
C ALA A 58 10.95 -21.87 8.69
N GLY A 59 9.74 -21.31 8.71
CA GLY A 59 8.96 -21.05 7.49
C GLY A 59 9.04 -19.62 6.93
N CYS A 60 9.36 -18.62 7.75
CA CYS A 60 9.36 -17.21 7.35
C CYS A 60 10.77 -16.69 6.97
N GLY A 61 11.83 -17.40 7.38
CA GLY A 61 13.21 -16.99 7.18
C GLY A 61 13.67 -16.96 5.72
N ASP A 62 13.04 -17.74 4.83
CA ASP A 62 13.46 -17.83 3.42
C ASP A 62 12.99 -16.63 2.59
N SER A 63 11.76 -16.16 2.81
CA SER A 63 11.25 -14.94 2.17
C SER A 63 11.97 -13.70 2.67
N ILE A 64 12.29 -13.64 3.98
CA ILE A 64 13.06 -12.55 4.59
C ILE A 64 14.51 -12.54 4.07
N ARG A 65 15.16 -13.70 3.95
CA ARG A 65 16.52 -13.80 3.38
C ARG A 65 16.55 -13.38 1.90
N LYS A 66 15.55 -13.77 1.11
CA LYS A 66 15.43 -13.37 -0.29
C LYS A 66 15.21 -11.86 -0.43
N PHE A 67 14.38 -11.26 0.43
CA PHE A 67 14.13 -9.82 0.43
C PHE A 67 15.33 -9.00 0.91
N LYS A 68 16.02 -9.46 1.97
CA LYS A 68 17.29 -8.86 2.43
C LYS A 68 18.35 -8.86 1.32
N SER A 69 18.45 -9.96 0.57
CA SER A 69 19.34 -10.05 -0.60
C SER A 69 18.95 -9.11 -1.75
N LEU A 70 17.66 -8.76 -1.90
CA LEU A 70 17.20 -7.80 -2.90
C LEU A 70 17.48 -6.35 -2.48
N LEU A 71 17.36 -6.03 -1.20
CA LEU A 71 17.67 -4.69 -0.68
C LEU A 71 19.18 -4.42 -0.60
N GLU A 72 19.97 -5.40 -0.14
CA GLU A 72 21.43 -5.27 -0.07
C GLU A 72 22.10 -5.24 -1.46
N GLY A 73 21.43 -5.77 -2.50
CA GLY A 73 21.89 -5.68 -3.88
C GLY A 73 21.63 -4.34 -4.58
N GLN A 74 20.81 -3.44 -4.00
CA GLN A 74 20.32 -2.22 -4.66
C GLN A 74 21.01 -0.93 -4.20
N VAL A 75 21.95 -0.98 -3.24
CA VAL A 75 22.65 0.22 -2.74
C VAL A 75 24.15 0.06 -2.89
N LYS A 76 24.63 0.15 -4.13
CA LYS A 76 26.00 0.56 -4.39
C LYS A 76 25.92 1.98 -4.97
N PRO A 77 26.27 3.04 -4.20
CA PRO A 77 26.30 4.39 -4.74
C PRO A 77 27.44 4.46 -5.75
N ASP A 78 27.11 4.25 -7.01
CA ASP A 78 28.07 4.40 -8.11
C ASP A 78 28.29 5.90 -8.31
N ALA A 79 29.33 6.42 -7.67
CA ALA A 79 29.77 7.82 -7.72
C ALA A 79 30.44 8.15 -9.07
N THR A 80 29.82 7.71 -10.15
CA THR A 80 30.24 7.99 -11.52
C THR A 80 29.03 8.36 -12.35
N GLN A 81 28.49 9.55 -12.12
CA GLN A 81 27.53 10.19 -13.03
C GLN A 81 28.27 10.62 -14.32
N ARG A 82 28.76 9.64 -15.07
CA ARG A 82 29.07 9.81 -16.49
C ARG A 82 27.73 9.87 -17.22
N HIS A 83 27.62 10.83 -18.12
CA HIS A 83 26.54 10.91 -19.11
C HIS A 83 26.41 9.56 -19.84
N CYS A 84 25.51 8.72 -19.36
CA CYS A 84 25.03 7.59 -20.13
C CYS A 84 24.00 8.16 -21.10
N GLY A 85 24.39 8.29 -22.37
CA GLY A 85 23.47 8.36 -23.51
C GLY A 85 22.75 7.03 -23.70
N GLY A 86 22.13 6.54 -22.62
CA GLY A 86 21.30 5.36 -22.61
C GLY A 86 19.99 5.71 -23.30
N HIS A 87 19.72 5.02 -24.39
CA HIS A 87 18.46 5.05 -25.11
C HIS A 87 17.39 4.50 -24.16
N PHE A 88 16.79 5.39 -23.35
CA PHE A 88 15.54 5.09 -22.66
C PHE A 88 14.52 4.71 -23.73
N PRO A 89 13.65 3.71 -23.51
CA PRO A 89 12.51 3.51 -24.40
C PRO A 89 11.79 4.85 -24.53
N PRO A 90 11.63 5.39 -25.75
CA PRO A 90 11.50 6.83 -25.97
C PRO A 90 10.19 7.44 -25.48
N VAL A 91 9.24 6.65 -24.99
CA VAL A 91 7.87 7.08 -24.69
C VAL A 91 7.30 6.28 -23.51
N SER A 92 6.74 6.93 -22.50
CA SER A 92 6.07 6.22 -21.39
C SER A 92 4.80 5.50 -21.89
N HIS A 93 4.34 4.46 -21.18
CA HIS A 93 3.07 3.80 -21.53
C HIS A 93 1.88 4.77 -21.52
N VAL A 94 1.92 5.80 -20.66
CA VAL A 94 0.90 6.85 -20.61
C VAL A 94 0.95 7.70 -21.87
N ALA A 95 2.13 8.15 -22.29
CA ALA A 95 2.30 8.89 -23.54
C ALA A 95 1.89 8.03 -24.75
N MET A 96 2.21 6.74 -24.78
CA MET A 96 1.71 5.82 -25.82
C MET A 96 0.18 5.71 -25.84
N ALA A 97 -0.48 5.74 -24.69
CA ALA A 97 -1.95 5.71 -24.62
C ALA A 97 -2.58 7.00 -25.18
N PHE A 98 -1.97 8.16 -24.94
CA PHE A 98 -2.39 9.43 -25.55
C PHE A 98 -2.08 9.47 -27.05
N GLU A 99 -0.95 8.91 -27.48
CA GLU A 99 -0.60 8.79 -28.89
C GLU A 99 -1.57 7.89 -29.66
N ALA A 100 -1.95 6.76 -29.07
CA ALA A 100 -2.94 5.86 -29.67
C ALA A 100 -4.29 6.57 -29.87
N LYS A 101 -4.69 7.45 -28.94
CA LYS A 101 -5.88 8.30 -29.09
C LYS A 101 -5.72 9.32 -30.20
N ARG A 102 -4.52 9.89 -30.38
CA ARG A 102 -4.22 10.84 -31.46
C ARG A 102 -4.51 10.23 -32.84
N VAL A 103 -4.15 8.97 -33.04
CA VAL A 103 -4.37 8.24 -34.30
C VAL A 103 -5.86 7.99 -34.59
N THR A 104 -6.70 7.91 -33.55
CA THR A 104 -8.14 7.64 -33.68
C THR A 104 -9.02 8.90 -33.59
N CYS A 105 -8.41 10.09 -33.49
CA CYS A 105 -9.13 11.36 -33.39
C CYS A 105 -10.01 11.63 -34.62
N SER A 106 -11.29 11.96 -34.38
CA SER A 106 -12.29 12.37 -35.36
C SER A 106 -12.28 13.88 -35.64
N GLY A 107 -11.42 14.63 -34.96
CA GLY A 107 -11.23 16.07 -35.13
C GLY A 107 -12.01 16.93 -34.13
N ARG A 108 -12.61 16.32 -33.10
CA ARG A 108 -13.31 17.07 -32.05
C ARG A 108 -12.30 17.83 -31.17
N PRO A 109 -12.65 19.02 -30.67
CA PRO A 109 -11.73 19.85 -29.88
C PRO A 109 -11.24 19.14 -28.60
N GLU A 110 -12.09 18.33 -27.98
CA GLU A 110 -11.74 17.51 -26.82
C GLU A 110 -10.66 16.45 -27.12
N GLU A 111 -10.65 15.88 -28.32
CA GLU A 111 -9.66 14.88 -28.74
C GLU A 111 -8.30 15.52 -29.10
N GLN A 112 -8.34 16.76 -29.62
CA GLN A 112 -7.12 17.54 -29.91
C GLN A 112 -6.37 17.90 -28.61
N CYS A 113 -7.08 18.12 -27.51
CA CYS A 113 -6.47 18.31 -26.18
C CYS A 113 -5.70 17.05 -25.73
N ASP A 114 -6.32 15.86 -25.84
CA ASP A 114 -5.68 14.58 -25.50
C ASP A 114 -4.41 14.34 -26.34
N ALA A 115 -4.45 14.69 -27.63
CA ALA A 115 -3.30 14.62 -28.50
C ALA A 115 -2.15 15.55 -28.01
N GLY A 116 -2.45 16.80 -27.65
CA GLY A 116 -1.44 17.72 -27.11
C GLY A 116 -0.83 17.28 -25.78
N LEU A 117 -1.57 16.50 -24.97
CA LEU A 117 -1.07 15.97 -23.70
C LEU A 117 0.05 14.94 -23.91
N SER A 118 0.01 14.13 -24.97
CA SER A 118 1.04 13.11 -25.26
C SER A 118 2.47 13.70 -25.20
N ASP A 119 2.66 14.89 -25.78
CA ASP A 119 3.97 15.53 -25.87
C ASP A 119 4.46 16.09 -24.52
N MET A 120 3.52 16.41 -23.61
CA MET A 120 3.84 16.96 -22.28
C MET A 120 3.95 15.88 -21.21
N VAL A 121 3.24 14.76 -21.35
CA VAL A 121 3.15 13.70 -20.34
C VAL A 121 4.53 13.19 -19.95
N ASP A 122 5.41 12.91 -20.91
CA ASP A 122 6.76 12.41 -20.59
C ASP A 122 7.59 13.45 -19.85
N SER A 123 7.49 14.74 -20.22
CA SER A 123 8.19 15.83 -19.53
C SER A 123 7.70 15.98 -18.09
N VAL A 124 6.38 15.94 -17.88
CA VAL A 124 5.76 16.02 -16.55
C VAL A 124 6.15 14.80 -15.72
N LEU A 125 6.06 13.59 -16.27
CA LEU A 125 6.44 12.37 -15.56
C LEU A 125 7.93 12.37 -15.19
N LEU A 126 8.81 12.81 -16.08
CA LEU A 126 10.24 12.96 -15.81
C LEU A 126 10.51 14.01 -14.73
N SER A 127 9.82 15.15 -14.78
CA SER A 127 9.94 16.19 -13.76
C SER A 127 9.44 15.70 -12.39
N CYS A 128 8.27 15.06 -12.35
CA CYS A 128 7.73 14.42 -11.15
C CYS A 128 8.66 13.35 -10.61
N HIS A 129 9.23 12.52 -11.48
CA HIS A 129 10.21 11.50 -11.09
C HIS A 129 11.46 12.16 -10.50
N ALA A 130 12.03 13.17 -11.15
CA ALA A 130 13.20 13.88 -10.66
C ALA A 130 12.96 14.53 -9.27
N GLU A 131 11.81 15.19 -9.08
CA GLU A 131 11.43 15.76 -7.79
C GLU A 131 11.19 14.67 -6.73
N SER A 132 10.56 13.56 -7.10
CA SER A 132 10.37 12.39 -6.25
C SER A 132 11.71 11.78 -5.81
N SER A 133 12.68 11.67 -6.72
CA SER A 133 14.02 11.16 -6.42
C SER A 133 14.81 12.10 -5.51
N ARG A 134 14.68 13.42 -5.69
CA ARG A 134 15.33 14.43 -4.82
C ARG A 134 14.84 14.36 -3.38
N ARG A 135 13.58 13.95 -3.17
CA ARG A 135 12.95 13.77 -1.86
C ARG A 135 12.99 12.31 -1.38
N MET A 136 13.90 11.49 -1.90
CA MET A 136 14.14 10.17 -1.34
C MET A 136 14.77 10.33 0.07
N PRO A 137 14.17 9.71 1.10
CA PRO A 137 14.73 9.78 2.44
C PRO A 137 16.04 8.98 2.49
N SER A 138 17.03 9.49 3.24
CA SER A 138 18.21 8.70 3.59
C SER A 138 17.78 7.52 4.46
N SER A 139 18.40 6.36 4.27
CA SER A 139 18.17 5.22 5.16
C SER A 139 18.49 5.57 6.61
N GLU A 140 19.50 6.41 6.85
CA GLU A 140 19.90 6.87 8.17
C GLU A 140 18.80 7.71 8.84
N ASP A 141 18.13 8.60 8.08
CA ASP A 141 17.05 9.45 8.61
C ASP A 141 15.86 8.62 9.06
N VAL A 142 15.48 7.61 8.26
CA VAL A 142 14.39 6.70 8.59
C VAL A 142 14.74 5.89 9.83
N LEU A 143 15.97 5.34 9.89
CA LEU A 143 16.42 4.54 11.03
C LEU A 143 16.56 5.37 12.30
N ALA A 144 16.93 6.65 12.21
CA ALA A 144 16.97 7.54 13.36
C ALA A 144 15.58 7.81 13.95
N LYS A 145 14.54 7.73 13.13
CA LYS A 145 13.14 8.03 13.52
C LYS A 145 12.38 6.80 14.00
N LEU A 146 12.57 5.68 13.32
CA LEU A 146 11.82 4.44 13.55
C LEU A 146 12.64 3.39 14.32
N GLY A 147 13.98 3.43 14.25
CA GLY A 147 14.83 2.35 14.70
C GLY A 147 14.89 1.20 13.69
N SER A 148 16.01 0.47 13.68
CA SER A 148 16.22 -0.66 12.76
C SER A 148 15.29 -1.83 13.05
N HIS A 149 15.09 -2.15 14.32
CA HIS A 149 14.26 -3.27 14.75
C HIS A 149 12.78 -3.05 14.39
N ASP A 150 12.21 -1.91 14.77
CA ASP A 150 10.79 -1.63 14.51
C ASP A 150 10.53 -1.54 13.00
N ARG A 151 11.47 -0.98 12.23
CA ARG A 151 11.38 -0.98 10.76
C ARG A 151 11.35 -2.39 10.18
N GLU A 152 12.24 -3.28 10.63
CA GLU A 152 12.25 -4.68 10.18
C GLU A 152 10.94 -5.40 10.53
N MET A 153 10.40 -5.15 11.73
CA MET A 153 9.11 -5.70 12.14
C MET A 153 7.96 -5.22 11.27
N ILE A 154 7.92 -3.92 10.95
CA ILE A 154 6.88 -3.32 10.09
C ILE A 154 6.98 -3.86 8.67
N LEU A 155 8.17 -3.97 8.10
CA LEU A 155 8.37 -4.54 6.77
C LEU A 155 7.95 -6.01 6.72
N THR A 156 8.31 -6.79 7.74
CA THR A 156 7.90 -8.19 7.86
C THR A 156 6.38 -8.30 7.92
N TRP A 157 5.72 -7.46 8.72
CA TRP A 157 4.27 -7.41 8.81
C TRP A 157 3.64 -7.02 7.47
N LEU A 158 4.18 -6.00 6.78
CA LEU A 158 3.67 -5.55 5.48
C LEU A 158 3.75 -6.63 4.41
N ILE A 159 4.86 -7.37 4.35
CA ILE A 159 5.02 -8.50 3.42
C ILE A 159 3.93 -9.54 3.68
N GLN A 160 3.72 -9.92 4.94
CA GLN A 160 2.69 -10.90 5.33
C GLN A 160 1.26 -10.39 5.07
N ALA A 161 1.01 -9.09 5.27
CA ALA A 161 -0.28 -8.47 5.03
C ALA A 161 -0.60 -8.45 3.53
N CYS A 162 0.36 -8.03 2.69
CA CYS A 162 0.19 -7.99 1.24
C CYS A 162 0.00 -9.40 0.66
N ASP A 163 0.75 -10.39 1.13
CA ASP A 163 0.59 -11.79 0.71
C ASP A 163 -0.81 -12.34 1.08
N ARG A 164 -1.25 -12.14 2.33
CA ARG A 164 -2.57 -12.60 2.80
C ARG A 164 -3.72 -11.93 2.06
N MET A 165 -3.60 -10.63 1.77
CA MET A 165 -4.62 -9.86 1.06
C MET A 165 -4.50 -9.97 -0.47
N ARG A 166 -3.48 -10.66 -0.98
CA ARG A 166 -3.14 -10.77 -2.40
C ARG A 166 -2.99 -9.41 -3.08
N PHE A 167 -2.39 -8.45 -2.38
CA PHE A 167 -2.07 -7.15 -2.96
C PHE A 167 -0.93 -7.27 -3.96
N HIS A 168 -1.01 -6.49 -5.04
CA HIS A 168 0.06 -6.38 -6.01
C HIS A 168 1.33 -5.80 -5.36
N GLU A 169 2.50 -6.22 -5.82
CA GLU A 169 3.79 -5.78 -5.26
C GLU A 169 3.96 -4.25 -5.27
N SER A 170 3.33 -3.57 -6.24
CA SER A 170 3.32 -2.10 -6.30
C SER A 170 2.71 -1.45 -5.06
N ILE A 171 1.69 -2.08 -4.43
CA ILE A 171 1.10 -1.58 -3.18
C ILE A 171 2.13 -1.68 -2.06
N PHE A 172 2.84 -2.81 -1.95
CA PHE A 172 3.89 -2.99 -0.96
C PHE A 172 5.00 -1.94 -1.12
N PHE A 173 5.59 -1.83 -2.32
CA PHE A 173 6.68 -0.89 -2.56
C PHE A 173 6.27 0.57 -2.36
N SER A 174 5.07 0.95 -2.81
CA SER A 174 4.56 2.31 -2.64
C SER A 174 4.27 2.62 -1.16
N THR A 175 3.78 1.64 -0.41
CA THR A 175 3.54 1.76 1.04
C THR A 175 4.85 1.98 1.79
N VAL A 176 5.88 1.16 1.51
CA VAL A 176 7.20 1.31 2.14
C VAL A 176 7.81 2.67 1.83
N LEU A 177 7.79 3.08 0.55
CA LEU A 177 8.34 4.37 0.14
C LEU A 177 7.63 5.55 0.80
N MET A 178 6.31 5.53 0.85
CA MET A 178 5.51 6.60 1.46
C MET A 178 5.68 6.63 2.99
N LEU A 179 5.78 5.47 3.63
CA LEU A 179 6.10 5.36 5.06
C LEU A 179 7.47 5.94 5.38
N ASP A 180 8.50 5.53 4.64
CA ASP A 180 9.88 6.00 4.86
C ASP A 180 9.97 7.52 4.68
N ARG A 181 9.29 8.08 3.67
CA ARG A 181 9.22 9.54 3.46
C ARG A 181 8.53 10.26 4.63
N TYR A 182 7.41 9.72 5.10
CA TYR A 182 6.70 10.32 6.21
C TYR A 182 7.55 10.29 7.49
N CYS A 183 8.22 9.17 7.78
CA CYS A 183 9.12 9.04 8.92
C CYS A 183 10.28 10.03 8.86
N ALA A 184 10.87 10.27 7.69
CA ALA A 184 11.95 11.25 7.53
C ALA A 184 11.45 12.70 7.67
N ALA A 185 10.23 13.00 7.19
CA ALA A 185 9.67 14.35 7.22
C ALA A 185 9.10 14.74 8.59
N VAL A 186 8.56 13.78 9.35
CA VAL A 186 7.90 14.08 10.63
C VAL A 186 8.90 14.50 11.70
N ARG A 187 8.60 15.60 12.39
CA ARG A 187 9.45 16.13 13.46
C ARG A 187 9.29 15.34 14.76
N GLU A 188 8.08 14.90 15.05
CA GLU A 188 7.70 14.18 16.26
C GLU A 188 8.18 12.73 16.25
N THR A 189 8.51 12.20 17.43
CA THR A 189 8.74 10.76 17.61
C THR A 189 7.39 10.04 17.60
N LEU A 190 7.30 8.97 16.82
CA LEU A 190 6.06 8.20 16.69
C LEU A 190 6.05 7.09 17.73
N SER A 191 5.03 7.05 18.58
CA SER A 191 4.77 5.87 19.39
C SER A 191 4.32 4.70 18.52
N MET A 192 4.42 3.48 19.03
CA MET A 192 3.97 2.29 18.29
C MET A 192 2.47 2.34 17.93
N ASP A 193 1.63 2.89 18.80
CA ASP A 193 0.20 3.13 18.49
C ASP A 193 0.03 4.13 17.34
N GLY A 194 0.83 5.21 17.36
CA GLY A 194 0.88 6.19 16.28
C GLY A 194 1.35 5.56 14.97
N MET A 195 2.34 4.67 15.02
CA MET A 195 2.88 3.98 13.85
C MET A 195 1.85 3.08 13.18
N GLN A 196 1.02 2.37 13.95
CA GLN A 196 -0.06 1.56 13.38
C GLN A 196 -1.06 2.43 12.60
N LYS A 197 -1.45 3.59 13.16
CA LYS A 197 -2.33 4.55 12.47
C LYS A 197 -1.69 5.10 11.21
N VAL A 198 -0.41 5.48 11.28
CA VAL A 198 0.37 5.95 10.12
C VAL A 198 0.43 4.89 9.04
N LEU A 199 0.69 3.63 9.40
CA LEU A 199 0.77 2.54 8.46
C LEU A 199 -0.56 2.29 7.75
N MET A 200 -1.68 2.29 8.50
CA MET A 200 -3.01 2.14 7.91
C MET A 200 -3.37 3.33 7.01
N ALA A 201 -2.99 4.54 7.41
CA ALA A 201 -3.16 5.76 6.63
C ALA A 201 -2.38 5.72 5.31
N VAL A 202 -1.11 5.33 5.36
CA VAL A 202 -0.26 5.19 4.17
C VAL A 202 -0.82 4.12 3.22
N MET A 203 -1.21 2.97 3.75
CA MET A 203 -1.85 1.92 2.96
C MET A 203 -3.18 2.39 2.34
N CYS A 204 -3.98 3.16 3.08
CA CYS A 204 -5.21 3.77 2.58
C CYS A 204 -4.92 4.67 1.36
N THR A 205 -3.95 5.57 1.48
CA THR A 205 -3.53 6.42 0.35
C THR A 205 -3.08 5.58 -0.83
N VAL A 206 -2.16 4.64 -0.60
CA VAL A 206 -1.56 3.83 -1.66
C VAL A 206 -2.61 3.01 -2.39
N MET A 207 -3.53 2.37 -1.66
CA MET A 207 -4.63 1.63 -2.29
C MET A 207 -5.47 2.57 -3.15
N LYS A 208 -5.90 3.74 -2.64
CA LYS A 208 -6.67 4.71 -3.43
C LYS A 208 -5.94 5.18 -4.70
N THR A 209 -4.62 5.35 -4.64
CA THR A 209 -3.84 5.91 -5.76
C THR A 209 -3.32 4.86 -6.74
N CYS A 210 -3.08 3.63 -6.27
CA CYS A 210 -2.51 2.56 -7.08
C CYS A 210 -3.58 1.64 -7.67
N THR A 211 -4.78 1.57 -7.11
CA THR A 211 -5.88 0.79 -7.69
C THR A 211 -6.58 1.60 -8.77
N VAL A 212 -6.00 1.61 -9.96
CA VAL A 212 -6.71 2.04 -11.18
C VAL A 212 -7.60 0.92 -11.72
N THR A 213 -7.44 -0.31 -11.21
CA THR A 213 -8.17 -1.49 -11.66
C THR A 213 -9.44 -1.73 -10.84
N ASP A 214 -10.54 -1.94 -11.54
CA ASP A 214 -11.89 -2.30 -11.05
C ASP A 214 -11.96 -3.69 -10.38
N GLU A 215 -10.81 -4.25 -9.98
CA GLU A 215 -10.68 -5.62 -9.46
C GLU A 215 -10.79 -5.72 -7.94
N MET A 216 -10.99 -4.59 -7.23
CA MET A 216 -11.26 -4.65 -5.79
C MET A 216 -12.67 -5.16 -5.53
N THR A 217 -12.78 -6.46 -5.26
CA THR A 217 -14.04 -7.13 -4.90
C THR A 217 -14.58 -6.74 -3.52
N VAL A 218 -13.71 -6.24 -2.65
CA VAL A 218 -14.06 -5.85 -1.26
C VAL A 218 -13.94 -4.33 -1.12
N PRO A 219 -14.89 -3.65 -0.45
CA PRO A 219 -14.77 -2.22 -0.19
C PRO A 219 -13.47 -1.88 0.56
N LEU A 220 -12.80 -0.80 0.13
CA LEU A 220 -11.53 -0.33 0.72
C LEU A 220 -11.61 -0.20 2.25
N ARG A 221 -12.74 0.32 2.75
CA ARG A 221 -13.00 0.45 4.19
C ARG A 221 -12.87 -0.89 4.91
N ASP A 222 -13.48 -1.94 4.39
CA ASP A 222 -13.50 -3.24 5.04
C ASP A 222 -12.14 -3.92 4.97
N GLN A 223 -11.39 -3.72 3.88
CA GLN A 223 -10.00 -4.17 3.78
C GLN A 223 -9.11 -3.50 4.84
N LEU A 224 -9.20 -2.18 4.99
CA LEU A 224 -8.43 -1.43 5.98
C LEU A 224 -8.79 -1.81 7.41
N LEU A 225 -10.08 -1.96 7.71
CA LEU A 225 -10.52 -2.42 9.02
C LEU A 225 -10.06 -3.86 9.30
N HIS A 226 -10.11 -4.75 8.30
CA HIS A 226 -9.61 -6.11 8.42
C HIS A 226 -8.11 -6.16 8.69
N LEU A 227 -7.31 -5.38 7.95
CA LEU A 227 -5.86 -5.22 8.14
C LEU A 227 -5.52 -4.70 9.53
N GLY A 228 -6.26 -3.68 9.99
CA GLY A 228 -6.15 -3.12 11.34
C GLY A 228 -6.74 -4.02 12.44
N ARG A 229 -7.28 -5.20 12.08
CA ARG A 229 -8.01 -6.12 12.98
C ARG A 229 -9.12 -5.42 13.78
N HIS A 230 -9.79 -4.45 13.16
CA HIS A 230 -10.82 -3.60 13.77
C HIS A 230 -10.39 -2.82 15.02
N GLN A 231 -9.08 -2.68 15.26
CA GLN A 231 -8.56 -1.95 16.42
C GLN A 231 -8.53 -0.42 16.21
N LEU A 232 -8.65 0.02 14.96
CA LEU A 232 -8.66 1.42 14.59
C LEU A 232 -10.02 1.76 13.98
N ALA A 233 -10.61 2.88 14.42
CA ALA A 233 -11.78 3.42 13.76
C ALA A 233 -11.38 3.93 12.37
N PHE A 234 -12.25 3.73 11.39
CA PHE A 234 -11.98 4.19 10.02
C PHE A 234 -11.75 5.70 9.95
N ASP A 235 -12.47 6.49 10.76
CA ASP A 235 -12.28 7.94 10.83
C ASP A 235 -10.90 8.34 11.38
N ASP A 236 -10.30 7.53 12.28
CA ASP A 236 -8.94 7.75 12.75
C ASP A 236 -7.92 7.51 11.62
N ILE A 237 -8.17 6.51 10.77
CA ILE A 237 -7.34 6.19 9.61
C ILE A 237 -7.39 7.37 8.63
N LEU A 238 -8.58 7.89 8.30
CA LEU A 238 -8.72 9.03 7.38
C LEU A 238 -8.12 10.33 7.94
N ARG A 239 -8.26 10.59 9.24
CA ARG A 239 -7.62 11.74 9.88
C ARG A 239 -6.10 11.63 9.83
N MET A 240 -5.56 10.43 10.05
CA MET A 240 -4.12 10.20 9.94
C MET A 240 -3.64 10.25 8.48
N GLU A 241 -4.43 9.75 7.53
CA GLU A 241 -4.17 9.85 6.09
C GLU A 241 -3.99 11.31 5.67
N HIS A 242 -4.93 12.16 6.07
CA HIS A 242 -4.84 13.59 5.81
C HIS A 242 -3.56 14.20 6.42
N ARG A 243 -3.20 13.83 7.66
CA ARG A 243 -1.95 14.30 8.29
C ARG A 243 -0.71 13.84 7.54
N VAL A 244 -0.67 12.59 7.09
CA VAL A 244 0.43 12.05 6.28
C VAL A 244 0.56 12.86 4.99
N LEU A 245 -0.54 13.08 4.28
CA LEU A 245 -0.56 13.85 3.03
C LEU A 245 -0.17 15.31 3.20
N GLN A 246 -0.48 15.93 4.35
CA GLN A 246 -0.04 17.29 4.66
C GLN A 246 1.46 17.39 4.98
N THR A 247 2.07 16.27 5.36
CA THR A 247 3.49 16.22 5.75
C THR A 247 4.40 15.97 4.54
N LEU A 248 3.89 15.34 3.49
CA LEU A 248 4.61 14.97 2.26
C LEU A 248 4.51 16.04 1.17
#